data_AF-J7T4R4-F1
#
_entry.id   AF-J7T4R4-F1
#
_cell.length_a   1.000
_cell.length_b   1.000
_cell.length_c   1.000
_cell.angle_alpha   90.00
_cell.angle_beta   90.00
_cell.angle_gamma   90.00
#
_symmetry.space_group_name_H-M   'P 1'
#
loop_
_entity.id
_entity.type
_entity.pdbx_description
1 polymer ?
#
loop_
_entity_poly.entity_id
_entity_poly.type
_entity_poly.pdbx_seq_one_letter_code
_entity_poly.pdbx_strand_id
1 'polypeptide(L)'
;MLSWKYKPIIVYLAVIVACFVLTIILFRMGQKLGRFLFTAIVVGLIGLSFFATLGGSVYRGAMKKYRLIQQVSQSDLDEDKPDSDDPKDYEDESAIYNWTEEDFENLKPKADTLRSIIKSHGKGNYVEMESSGLKVRYDRGDGNEYSDLSFVKDEKGRFVCDGGIATYPLDGVTEVDNYSSNWTEEQINS
;
A
#
# COMPACT_ATOMS: atom_id res chain seq x y z
N MET A 1 -10.98 4.27 -24.44
CA MET A 1 -10.15 3.06 -24.59
C MET A 1 -10.11 2.36 -23.24
N LEU A 2 -10.82 1.24 -23.08
CA LEU A 2 -10.87 0.49 -21.82
C LEU A 2 -9.52 -0.20 -21.59
N SER A 3 -8.83 0.17 -20.52
CA SER A 3 -7.52 -0.34 -20.12
C SER A 3 -7.48 -1.88 -20.07
N TRP A 4 -6.43 -2.46 -20.63
CA TRP A 4 -6.20 -3.91 -20.71
C TRP A 4 -6.17 -4.63 -19.36
N LYS A 5 -6.04 -3.89 -18.26
CA LYS A 5 -6.08 -4.41 -16.87
C LYS A 5 -7.46 -4.94 -16.43
N TYR A 6 -8.56 -4.49 -17.04
CA TYR A 6 -9.92 -4.87 -16.61
C TYR A 6 -10.50 -6.09 -17.34
N LYS A 7 -9.82 -6.56 -18.40
CA LYS A 7 -10.27 -7.72 -19.20
C LYS A 7 -10.50 -9.00 -18.39
N PRO A 8 -9.63 -9.42 -17.45
CA PRO A 8 -9.88 -10.65 -16.69
C PRO A 8 -11.03 -10.51 -15.69
N ILE A 9 -11.23 -9.32 -15.12
CA ILE A 9 -12.25 -9.05 -14.10
C ILE A 9 -13.65 -9.08 -14.72
N ILE A 10 -13.82 -8.50 -15.90
CA ILE A 10 -15.11 -8.48 -16.61
C ILE A 10 -15.50 -9.89 -17.07
N VAL A 11 -14.54 -10.69 -17.55
CA VAL A 11 -14.76 -12.10 -17.90
C VAL A 11 -15.17 -12.91 -16.66
N TYR A 12 -14.53 -12.68 -15.52
CA TYR A 12 -14.86 -13.36 -14.27
C TYR A 12 -16.27 -13.04 -13.78
N LEU A 13 -16.65 -11.75 -13.79
CA LEU A 13 -18.02 -11.30 -13.47
C LEU A 13 -19.06 -11.91 -14.41
N ALA A 14 -18.78 -11.97 -15.71
CA ALA A 14 -19.68 -12.57 -16.69
C ALA A 14 -19.90 -14.07 -16.44
N VAL A 15 -18.84 -14.81 -16.07
CA VAL A 15 -18.93 -16.23 -15.73
C VAL A 15 -19.75 -16.46 -14.46
N ILE A 16 -19.58 -15.63 -13.42
CA ILE A 16 -20.38 -15.71 -12.20
C ILE A 16 -21.86 -15.49 -12.50
N VAL A 17 -22.19 -14.45 -13.27
CA VAL A 17 -23.57 -14.15 -13.65
C VAL A 17 -24.17 -15.29 -14.48
N ALA A 18 -23.42 -15.86 -15.42
CA ALA A 18 -23.86 -17.01 -16.21
C ALA A 18 -24.14 -18.25 -15.34
N CYS A 19 -23.26 -18.55 -14.38
CA CYS A 19 -23.49 -19.61 -13.40
C CYS A 19 -24.73 -19.37 -12.54
N PHE A 20 -24.98 -18.11 -12.13
CA PHE A 20 -26.15 -17.75 -11.33
C PHE A 20 -27.47 -17.86 -12.11
N VAL A 21 -27.45 -17.53 -13.40
CA VAL A 21 -28.61 -17.71 -14.28
C VAL A 21 -28.89 -19.21 -14.50
N LEU A 22 -27.85 -20.02 -14.70
CA LEU A 22 -27.96 -21.48 -14.83
C LEU A 22 -28.56 -22.12 -13.58
N THR A 23 -28.15 -21.69 -12.37
CA THR A 23 -28.74 -22.23 -11.13
C THR A 23 -30.22 -21.88 -10.99
N ILE A 24 -30.65 -20.68 -11.40
CA ILE A 24 -32.07 -20.29 -11.40
C ILE A 24 -32.88 -21.08 -12.44
N ILE A 25 -32.31 -21.36 -13.61
CA ILE A 25 -32.98 -22.18 -14.64
C ILE A 25 -33.13 -23.63 -14.15
N LEU A 26 -32.09 -24.20 -13.54
CA LEU A 26 -32.13 -25.53 -12.92
C LEU A 26 -33.12 -25.58 -11.74
N PHE A 27 -33.24 -24.49 -10.98
CA PHE A 27 -34.25 -24.30 -9.94
C PHE A 27 -35.68 -24.33 -10.52
N ARG A 28 -35.89 -23.70 -11.68
CA ARG A 28 -37.21 -23.63 -12.35
C ARG A 28 -37.61 -24.92 -13.07
N MET A 29 -36.66 -25.66 -13.65
CA MET A 29 -36.94 -26.87 -14.46
C MET A 29 -37.33 -28.11 -13.64
N GLY A 30 -37.38 -28.00 -12.32
CA GLY A 30 -37.97 -29.03 -11.48
C GLY A 30 -36.97 -30.11 -11.10
N GLN A 31 -36.67 -30.16 -9.80
CA GLN A 31 -36.19 -31.39 -9.18
C GLN A 31 -36.89 -31.59 -7.85
N LYS A 32 -37.42 -32.80 -7.67
CA LYS A 32 -38.04 -33.29 -6.44
C LYS A 32 -37.21 -32.85 -5.23
N LEU A 33 -37.88 -32.19 -4.28
CA LEU A 33 -37.37 -31.49 -3.09
C LEU A 33 -36.22 -32.23 -2.36
N GLY A 34 -36.17 -33.56 -2.41
CA GLY A 34 -35.13 -34.39 -1.80
C GLY A 34 -33.73 -34.32 -2.43
N ARG A 35 -33.57 -33.95 -3.71
CA ARG A 35 -32.24 -33.80 -4.34
C ARG A 35 -31.63 -32.40 -4.17
N PHE A 36 -32.48 -31.42 -3.85
CA PHE A 36 -32.14 -30.00 -3.69
C PHE A 36 -31.30 -29.72 -2.44
N LEU A 37 -31.62 -30.41 -1.33
CA LEU A 37 -30.88 -30.26 -0.07
C LEU A 37 -29.44 -30.76 -0.20
N PHE A 38 -29.21 -31.88 -0.88
CA PHE A 38 -27.86 -32.43 -1.04
C PHE A 38 -26.98 -31.57 -1.97
N THR A 39 -27.54 -31.04 -3.07
CA THR A 39 -26.77 -30.16 -3.96
C THR A 39 -26.45 -28.82 -3.31
N ALA A 40 -27.40 -28.23 -2.56
CA ALA A 40 -27.16 -26.99 -1.81
C ALA A 40 -26.08 -27.17 -0.73
N ILE A 41 -26.08 -28.29 0.00
CA ILE A 41 -25.06 -28.60 1.02
C ILE A 41 -23.69 -28.79 0.35
N VAL A 42 -23.61 -29.53 -0.76
CA VAL A 42 -22.33 -29.75 -1.47
C VAL A 42 -21.77 -28.45 -2.05
N VAL A 43 -22.60 -27.61 -2.67
CA VAL A 43 -22.17 -26.29 -3.16
C VAL A 43 -21.78 -25.37 -2.00
N GLY A 44 -22.48 -25.43 -0.87
CA GLY A 44 -22.10 -24.73 0.35
C GLY A 44 -20.75 -25.17 0.92
N LEU A 45 -20.47 -26.48 0.93
CA LEU A 45 -19.19 -27.03 1.39
C LEU A 45 -18.02 -26.69 0.45
N ILE A 46 -18.26 -26.69 -0.87
CA ILE A 46 -17.27 -26.26 -1.87
C ILE A 46 -17.01 -24.76 -1.76
N GLY A 47 -18.07 -23.95 -1.58
CA GLY A 47 -17.92 -22.51 -1.34
C GLY A 47 -17.15 -22.20 -0.06
N LEU A 48 -17.47 -22.89 1.05
CA LEU A 48 -16.81 -22.71 2.35
C LEU A 48 -15.33 -23.12 2.30
N SER A 49 -14.98 -24.19 1.57
CA SER A 49 -13.59 -24.60 1.38
C SER A 49 -12.81 -23.62 0.49
N PHE A 50 -13.44 -23.02 -0.52
CA PHE A 50 -12.84 -21.91 -1.29
C PHE A 50 -12.58 -20.67 -0.42
N PHE A 51 -13.49 -20.27 0.47
CA PHE A 51 -13.26 -19.19 1.43
C PHE A 51 -12.17 -19.52 2.47
N ALA A 52 -12.06 -20.77 2.91
CA ALA A 52 -11.02 -21.20 3.84
C ALA A 52 -9.62 -21.20 3.20
N THR A 53 -9.50 -21.59 1.92
CA THR A 53 -8.20 -21.73 1.25
C THR A 53 -7.74 -20.45 0.53
N LEU A 54 -8.63 -19.68 -0.08
CA LEU A 54 -8.29 -18.41 -0.76
C LEU A 54 -8.54 -17.18 0.14
N GLY A 55 -9.59 -17.21 0.96
CA GLY A 55 -9.87 -16.13 1.91
C GLY A 55 -8.76 -16.00 2.96
N GLY A 56 -8.17 -17.11 3.42
CA GLY A 56 -7.10 -17.11 4.42
C GLY A 56 -5.77 -16.47 3.98
N SER A 57 -5.49 -16.36 2.69
CA SER A 57 -4.27 -15.73 2.18
C SER A 57 -4.41 -14.20 2.09
N VAL A 58 -5.54 -13.73 1.56
CA VAL A 58 -5.86 -12.30 1.47
C VAL A 58 -6.18 -11.70 2.85
N TYR A 59 -6.89 -12.44 3.71
CA TYR A 59 -7.15 -12.01 5.10
C TYR A 59 -5.87 -11.89 5.92
N ARG A 60 -4.89 -12.79 5.74
CA ARG A 60 -3.63 -12.74 6.49
C ARG A 60 -2.76 -11.56 6.05
N GLY A 61 -2.76 -11.23 4.75
CA GLY A 61 -2.11 -10.03 4.23
C GLY A 61 -2.76 -8.73 4.72
N ALA A 62 -4.09 -8.64 4.67
CA ALA A 62 -4.82 -7.49 5.20
C ALA A 62 -4.67 -7.36 6.74
N MET A 63 -4.79 -8.46 7.49
CA MET A 63 -4.62 -8.46 8.96
C MET A 63 -3.20 -8.10 9.40
N LYS A 64 -2.15 -8.40 8.63
CA LYS A 64 -0.80 -7.89 8.94
C LYS A 64 -0.74 -6.36 8.88
N LYS A 65 -1.38 -5.75 7.87
CA LYS A 65 -1.50 -4.28 7.78
C LYS A 65 -2.26 -3.72 8.98
N TYR A 66 -3.43 -4.29 9.30
CA TYR A 66 -4.24 -3.81 10.43
C TYR A 66 -3.58 -4.04 11.80
N ARG A 67 -2.87 -5.15 12.01
CA ARG A 67 -2.20 -5.47 13.28
C ARG A 67 -1.01 -4.55 13.55
N LEU A 68 -0.24 -4.17 12.52
CA LEU A 68 0.85 -3.21 12.68
C LEU A 68 0.32 -1.79 12.94
N ILE A 69 -0.74 -1.38 12.23
CA ILE A 69 -1.43 -0.10 12.45
C ILE A 69 -2.10 -0.05 13.83
N GLN A 70 -2.62 -1.18 14.35
CA GLN A 70 -3.13 -1.30 15.72
C GLN A 70 -2.05 -1.32 16.80
N GLN A 71 -0.80 -1.63 16.45
CA GLN A 71 0.32 -1.66 17.41
C GLN A 71 0.75 -0.25 17.82
N VAL A 72 0.38 0.78 17.04
CA VAL A 72 0.42 2.15 17.51
C VAL A 72 -0.84 2.40 18.35
N SER A 73 -0.67 2.47 19.67
CA SER A 73 -1.75 2.79 20.60
C SER A 73 -2.44 4.08 20.16
N GLN A 74 -3.75 4.03 19.93
CA GLN A 74 -4.56 5.20 19.56
C GLN A 74 -4.46 6.37 20.56
N SER A 75 -4.05 6.12 21.81
CA SER A 75 -3.76 7.16 22.80
C SER A 75 -2.51 7.98 22.49
N ASP A 76 -1.54 7.37 21.82
CA ASP A 76 -0.21 7.94 21.61
C ASP A 76 -0.15 8.79 20.35
N LEU A 77 -1.26 8.94 19.62
CA LEU A 77 -1.39 9.68 18.35
C LEU A 77 -2.47 10.78 18.39
N ASP A 78 -2.68 11.35 19.57
CA ASP A 78 -3.47 12.56 19.75
C ASP A 78 -2.78 13.74 19.03
N GLU A 79 -3.38 14.25 17.97
CA GLU A 79 -2.79 15.29 17.10
C GLU A 79 -2.75 16.68 17.75
N ASP A 80 -3.43 16.85 18.88
CA ASP A 80 -3.46 18.10 19.61
C ASP A 80 -2.35 18.20 20.67
N LYS A 81 -1.63 17.10 20.93
CA LYS A 81 -0.48 17.10 21.85
C LYS A 81 0.82 17.47 21.13
N PRO A 82 1.75 18.17 21.81
CA PRO A 82 3.08 18.41 21.27
C PRO A 82 3.81 17.07 21.08
N ASP A 83 4.72 17.04 20.10
CA ASP A 83 5.50 15.86 19.79
C ASP A 83 6.73 15.73 20.68
N SER A 84 7.00 14.48 21.09
CA SER A 84 8.22 14.11 21.80
C SER A 84 9.45 14.42 20.96
N ASP A 85 10.52 14.87 21.61
CA ASP A 85 11.83 15.09 20.99
C ASP A 85 12.68 13.81 20.93
N ASP A 86 12.21 12.69 21.48
CA ASP A 86 12.93 11.42 21.40
C ASP A 86 12.67 10.73 20.04
N PRO A 87 13.68 10.58 19.17
CA PRO A 87 13.50 9.91 17.88
C PRO A 87 13.05 8.45 18.03
N LYS A 88 13.38 7.78 19.15
CA LYS A 88 12.97 6.38 19.39
C LYS A 88 11.46 6.21 19.55
N ASP A 89 10.73 7.28 19.85
CA ASP A 89 9.26 7.23 19.90
C ASP A 89 8.63 6.98 18.52
N TYR A 90 9.35 7.32 17.45
CA TYR A 90 8.86 7.23 16.06
C TYR A 90 9.57 6.16 15.23
N GLU A 91 10.54 5.46 15.80
CA GLU A 91 11.33 4.43 15.13
C GLU A 91 10.76 3.04 15.38
N ASP A 92 10.71 2.24 14.32
CA ASP A 92 10.50 0.79 14.35
C ASP A 92 11.28 0.17 13.18
N GLU A 93 12.46 -0.39 13.47
CA GLU A 93 13.32 -1.04 12.47
C GLU A 93 12.57 -2.14 11.68
N SER A 94 11.55 -2.75 12.28
CA SER A 94 10.74 -3.82 11.68
C SER A 94 9.51 -3.33 10.91
N ALA A 95 9.34 -2.00 10.79
CA ALA A 95 8.25 -1.40 10.04
C ALA A 95 8.27 -1.86 8.58
N ILE A 96 7.08 -2.16 8.05
CA ILE A 96 6.91 -2.64 6.69
C ILE A 96 6.75 -1.44 5.76
N TYR A 97 7.64 -1.30 4.79
CA TYR A 97 7.51 -0.30 3.73
C TYR A 97 6.21 -0.51 2.94
N ASN A 98 5.38 0.53 2.88
CA ASN A 98 4.09 0.49 2.22
C ASN A 98 3.80 1.71 1.32
N TRP A 99 4.82 2.53 1.07
CA TRP A 99 4.69 3.76 0.28
C TRP A 99 4.54 3.45 -1.21
N THR A 100 3.75 4.28 -1.88
CA THR A 100 3.69 4.35 -3.34
C THR A 100 4.17 5.72 -3.83
N GLU A 101 4.44 5.84 -5.14
CA GLU A 101 4.74 7.13 -5.78
C GLU A 101 3.61 8.13 -5.55
N GLU A 102 2.36 7.70 -5.74
CA GLU A 102 1.17 8.52 -5.50
C GLU A 102 1.06 8.99 -4.04
N ASP A 103 1.37 8.13 -3.06
CA ASP A 103 1.34 8.54 -1.64
C ASP A 103 2.35 9.65 -1.37
N PHE A 104 3.54 9.56 -1.96
CA PHE A 104 4.60 10.54 -1.78
C PHE A 104 4.29 11.87 -2.50
N GLU A 105 3.80 11.81 -3.74
CA GLU A 105 3.40 13.01 -4.51
C GLU A 105 2.24 13.78 -3.86
N ASN A 106 1.36 13.07 -3.15
CA ASN A 106 0.22 13.68 -2.46
C ASN A 106 0.57 14.25 -1.09
N LEU A 107 1.81 14.11 -0.61
CA LEU A 107 2.26 14.74 0.63
C LEU A 107 2.13 16.26 0.53
N LYS A 108 1.60 16.86 1.59
CA LYS A 108 1.38 18.30 1.71
C LYS A 108 2.37 18.88 2.70
N PRO A 109 3.41 19.60 2.21
CA PRO A 109 4.34 20.29 3.08
C PRO A 109 3.60 21.22 4.05
N LYS A 110 4.04 21.21 5.31
CA LYS A 110 3.54 22.00 6.44
C LYS A 110 2.09 21.73 6.85
N ALA A 111 1.38 20.86 6.14
CA ALA A 111 0.01 20.46 6.48
C ALA A 111 -0.02 19.04 7.04
N ASP A 112 0.69 18.10 6.42
CA ASP A 112 0.75 16.73 6.91
C ASP A 112 1.67 16.65 8.13
N THR A 113 1.19 15.97 9.17
CA THR A 113 1.92 15.79 10.42
C THR A 113 2.64 14.45 10.42
N LEU A 114 3.72 14.35 11.21
CA LEU A 114 4.40 13.08 11.46
C LEU A 114 3.41 12.02 11.95
N ARG A 115 2.50 12.40 12.86
CA ARG A 115 1.47 11.50 13.40
C ARG A 115 0.52 11.00 12.32
N SER A 116 0.03 11.87 11.43
CA SER A 116 -0.87 11.44 10.35
C SER A 116 -0.18 10.50 9.38
N ILE A 117 1.10 10.73 9.08
CA ILE A 117 1.92 9.84 8.25
C ILE A 117 2.14 8.49 8.97
N ILE A 118 2.43 8.50 10.28
CA ILE A 118 2.57 7.27 11.06
C ILE A 118 1.26 6.48 11.12
N LYS A 119 0.09 7.14 11.12
CA LYS A 119 -1.21 6.46 11.06
C LYS A 119 -1.41 5.70 9.74
N SER A 120 -0.95 6.25 8.61
CA SER A 120 -1.14 5.64 7.30
C SER A 120 -0.02 4.67 6.91
N HIS A 121 1.23 5.03 7.18
CA HIS A 121 2.43 4.33 6.71
C HIS A 121 3.19 3.59 7.82
N GLY A 122 2.83 3.79 9.09
CA GLY A 122 3.54 3.24 10.23
C GLY A 122 4.75 4.09 10.63
N LYS A 123 5.48 3.59 11.63
CA LYS A 123 6.72 4.20 12.11
C LYS A 123 7.84 4.11 11.06
N GLY A 124 8.81 4.99 11.13
CA GLY A 124 9.99 4.95 10.25
C GLY A 124 10.95 3.85 10.67
N ASN A 125 11.68 3.29 9.71
CA ASN A 125 12.71 2.29 9.97
C ASN A 125 13.93 2.91 10.66
N TYR A 126 14.27 4.14 10.31
CA TYR A 126 15.35 4.91 10.93
C TYR A 126 14.90 6.34 11.19
N VAL A 127 15.11 6.82 12.41
CA VAL A 127 14.71 8.17 12.81
C VAL A 127 15.87 8.87 13.49
N GLU A 128 16.18 10.07 13.01
CA GLU A 128 17.28 10.88 13.53
C GLU A 128 16.82 12.32 13.78
N MET A 129 17.18 12.86 14.95
CA MET A 129 16.98 14.27 15.25
C MET A 129 18.21 15.06 14.76
N GLU A 130 17.99 16.00 13.84
CA GLU A 130 18.98 16.94 13.35
C GLU A 130 18.72 18.36 13.87
N SER A 131 19.70 19.25 13.71
CA SER A 131 19.52 20.68 14.05
C SER A 131 18.41 21.39 13.27
N SER A 132 18.09 20.87 12.07
CA SER A 132 17.04 21.38 11.18
C SER A 132 15.66 20.79 11.49
N GLY A 133 15.57 19.74 12.31
CA GLY A 133 14.33 19.03 12.59
C GLY A 133 14.51 17.52 12.64
N LEU A 134 13.45 16.75 12.42
CA LEU A 134 13.46 15.30 12.48
C LEU A 134 13.56 14.70 11.07
N LYS A 135 14.48 13.75 10.88
CA LYS A 135 14.54 12.92 9.67
C LYS A 135 13.98 11.54 9.95
N VAL A 136 13.18 11.06 9.01
CA VAL A 136 12.52 9.75 9.07
C VAL A 136 12.74 9.03 7.74
N ARG A 137 13.36 7.86 7.79
CA ARG A 137 13.53 6.97 6.64
C ARG A 137 12.56 5.82 6.72
N TYR A 138 11.84 5.59 5.64
CA TYR A 138 11.08 4.38 5.38
C TYR A 138 11.85 3.55 4.36
N ASP A 139 12.22 2.32 4.72
CA ASP A 139 13.10 1.47 3.91
C ASP A 139 12.42 0.14 3.60
N ARG A 140 12.44 -0.27 2.33
CA ARG A 140 11.92 -1.58 1.92
C ARG A 140 12.79 -2.75 2.34
N GLY A 141 14.05 -2.49 2.66
CA GLY A 141 15.09 -3.43 3.06
C GLY A 141 15.91 -3.97 1.90
N ASP A 142 15.60 -3.61 0.65
CA ASP A 142 16.33 -4.04 -0.55
C ASP A 142 17.40 -3.02 -1.01
N GLY A 143 17.47 -1.86 -0.35
CA GLY A 143 18.41 -0.77 -0.65
C GLY A 143 18.10 0.01 -1.94
N ASN A 144 17.08 -0.40 -2.70
CA ASN A 144 16.72 0.22 -3.98
C ASN A 144 15.43 1.03 -3.89
N GLU A 145 14.65 0.84 -2.82
CA GLU A 145 13.40 1.54 -2.59
C GLU A 145 13.31 2.06 -1.16
N TYR A 146 13.31 3.39 -1.02
CA TYR A 146 13.22 4.06 0.27
C TYR A 146 12.65 5.48 0.12
N SER A 147 12.08 6.00 1.20
CA SER A 147 11.59 7.37 1.30
C SER A 147 12.20 8.05 2.50
N ASP A 148 12.94 9.13 2.26
CA ASP A 148 13.54 9.99 3.28
C ASP A 148 12.69 11.25 3.45
N LEU A 149 12.05 11.41 4.60
CA LEU A 149 11.22 12.55 4.94
C LEU A 149 11.90 13.42 5.99
N SER A 150 11.73 14.72 5.86
CA SER A 150 12.20 15.75 6.80
C SER A 150 11.02 16.47 7.41
N PHE A 151 11.09 16.72 8.72
CA PHE A 151 10.03 17.34 9.49
C PHE A 151 10.56 18.49 10.33
N VAL A 152 9.77 19.55 10.46
CA VAL A 152 10.05 20.71 11.32
C VAL A 152 8.96 20.84 12.37
N LYS A 153 9.28 21.45 13.52
CA LYS A 153 8.26 21.73 14.54
C LYS A 153 7.43 22.97 14.16
N ASP A 154 6.11 22.83 14.24
CA ASP A 154 5.17 23.95 14.15
C ASP A 154 5.12 24.75 15.47
N GLU A 155 4.35 25.84 15.50
CA GLU A 155 4.16 26.69 16.69
C GLU A 155 3.58 25.95 17.90
N LYS A 156 2.95 24.80 17.68
CA LYS A 156 2.36 23.93 18.71
C LYS A 156 3.32 22.83 19.16
N GLY A 157 4.54 22.80 18.62
CA GLY A 157 5.56 21.81 18.94
C GLY A 157 5.33 20.45 18.28
N ARG A 158 4.58 20.40 17.18
CA ARG A 158 4.28 19.17 16.41
C ARG A 158 5.15 19.10 15.17
N PHE A 159 5.60 17.92 14.81
CA PHE A 159 6.35 17.69 13.58
C PHE A 159 5.42 17.72 12.38
N VAL A 160 5.66 18.68 11.49
CA VAL A 160 5.01 18.82 10.20
C VAL A 160 6.01 18.53 9.09
N CYS A 161 5.56 17.87 8.02
CA CYS A 161 6.39 17.52 6.88
C CYS A 161 6.96 18.79 6.25
N ASP A 162 8.28 18.89 6.12
CA ASP A 162 8.94 20.00 5.41
C ASP A 162 9.27 19.61 3.96
N GLY A 163 9.49 18.32 3.72
CA GLY A 163 9.73 17.75 2.41
C GLY A 163 10.39 16.38 2.51
N GLY A 164 10.87 15.86 1.39
CA GLY A 164 11.57 14.57 1.36
C GLY A 164 12.05 14.19 -0.03
N ILE A 165 12.64 13.01 -0.10
CA ILE A 165 13.08 12.35 -1.34
C ILE A 165 12.60 10.91 -1.29
N ALA A 166 11.95 10.45 -2.34
CA ALA A 166 11.66 9.04 -2.53
C ALA A 166 12.48 8.47 -3.68
N THR A 167 13.01 7.27 -3.48
CA THR A 167 13.70 6.48 -4.49
C THR A 167 12.85 5.25 -4.77
N TYR A 168 12.50 5.07 -6.04
CA TYR A 168 11.76 3.90 -6.53
C TYR A 168 12.64 3.08 -7.47
N PRO A 169 12.47 1.75 -7.53
CA PRO A 169 13.19 0.93 -8.48
C PRO A 169 12.83 1.35 -9.91
N LEU A 170 13.84 1.47 -10.78
CA LEU A 170 13.66 1.77 -12.20
C LEU A 170 12.94 0.59 -12.86
N ASP A 171 11.65 0.72 -13.14
CA ASP A 171 10.93 -0.26 -13.95
C ASP A 171 11.29 -0.05 -15.43
N GLY A 172 12.11 -0.94 -15.99
CA GLY A 172 12.32 -1.04 -17.43
C GLY A 172 13.43 -0.20 -18.07
N VAL A 173 14.38 0.37 -17.31
CA VAL A 173 15.58 0.95 -17.93
C VAL A 173 16.58 -0.18 -18.22
N THR A 174 16.68 -0.59 -19.48
CA THR A 174 17.85 -1.31 -19.96
C THR A 174 19.04 -0.35 -19.93
N GLU A 175 20.04 -0.64 -19.10
CA GLU A 175 21.35 0.00 -19.20
C GLU A 175 21.90 -0.28 -20.61
N VAL A 176 22.16 0.77 -21.39
CA VAL A 176 22.78 0.65 -22.72
C VAL A 176 24.25 0.97 -22.55
N ASP A 177 25.07 -0.06 -22.41
CA ASP A 177 26.52 0.04 -22.19
C ASP A 177 27.26 0.79 -23.32
N ASN A 178 26.61 1.00 -24.46
CA ASN A 178 27.18 1.57 -25.69
C ASN A 178 26.43 2.84 -26.15
N TYR A 179 26.32 3.85 -25.27
CA TYR A 179 25.95 5.19 -25.74
C TYR A 179 27.16 5.86 -26.40
N SER A 180 27.15 5.96 -27.72
CA SER A 180 28.08 6.79 -28.48
C SER A 180 27.37 8.10 -28.86
N SER A 181 27.76 9.19 -28.22
CA SER A 181 27.29 10.54 -28.57
C SER A 181 27.62 10.85 -30.02
N ASN A 182 26.61 11.25 -30.79
CA ASN A 182 26.74 11.74 -32.16
C ASN A 182 26.79 13.28 -32.26
N TRP A 183 27.02 13.97 -31.14
CA TRP A 183 27.10 15.42 -31.10
C TRP A 183 28.43 15.90 -31.69
N THR A 184 28.36 16.78 -32.69
CA THR A 184 29.51 17.52 -33.21
C THR A 184 29.68 18.83 -32.44
N GLU A 185 30.92 19.24 -32.17
CA GLU A 185 31.29 20.42 -31.36
C GLU A 185 30.57 21.72 -31.78
N GLU A 186 30.19 21.85 -33.06
CA GLU A 186 29.46 23.00 -33.60
C GLU A 186 28.06 23.19 -32.99
N GLN A 187 27.44 22.14 -32.46
CA GLN A 187 26.10 22.20 -31.85
C GLN A 187 26.12 22.57 -30.35
N ILE A 188 27.28 22.51 -29.71
CA ILE A 188 27.43 22.77 -28.26
C ILE A 188 27.64 24.26 -27.97
N ASN A 189 28.10 25.03 -28.97
CA ASN A 189 28.52 26.43 -28.80
C ASN A 189 27.57 27.45 -29.46
N SER A 190 26.29 27.12 -29.69
CA SER A 190 25.31 28.05 -30.28
C SER A 190 24.34 28.64 -29.28
#